data_AF-A0A3N4JLM4-F1
#
_entry.id   AF-A0A3N4JLM4-F1
#
_cell.length_a   1.000
_cell.length_b   1.000
_cell.length_c   1.000
_cell.angle_alpha   90.00
_cell.angle_beta   90.00
_cell.angle_gamma   90.00
#
_symmetry.space_group_name_H-M   'P 1'
#
loop_
_entity.id
_entity.type
_entity.pdbx_description
1 polymer ?
#
loop_
_entity_poly.entity_id
_entity_poly.type
_entity_poly.pdbx_seq_one_letter_code
_entity_poly.pdbx_strand_id
1 'polypeptide(L)'
;MPAEEQPLSTQLVQRLLTENFEDKKTRISQPALNVVREYTKIFVREAIWRAAAIRKEEGGEGGLKNMSAFLEVEDLEKLAAQLLLDF
;
A
#
# COMPACT_ATOMS: atom_id res chain seq x y z
N MET A 1 10.85 -20.87 0.85
CA MET A 1 10.87 -20.03 2.07
C MET A 1 9.99 -18.83 1.78
N PRO A 2 8.99 -18.50 2.61
CA PRO A 2 8.30 -17.21 2.45
C PRO A 2 9.37 -16.11 2.51
N ALA A 3 9.32 -15.15 1.59
CA ALA A 3 10.21 -14.00 1.64
C ALA A 3 10.10 -13.38 3.04
N GLU A 4 11.24 -13.17 3.71
CA GLU A 4 11.27 -12.42 4.96
C GLU A 4 10.56 -11.08 4.72
N GLU A 5 9.47 -10.83 5.44
CA GLU A 5 8.69 -9.60 5.31
C GLU A 5 9.59 -8.46 5.79
N GLN A 6 10.32 -7.81 4.88
CA GLN A 6 11.18 -6.70 5.24
C GLN A 6 10.28 -5.53 5.67
N PRO A 7 10.30 -5.15 6.95
CA PRO A 7 9.44 -4.07 7.41
C PRO A 7 9.88 -2.76 6.79
N LEU A 8 8.90 -1.91 6.44
CA LEU A 8 9.17 -0.56 5.97
C LEU A 8 10.11 0.17 6.94
N SER A 9 11.23 0.71 6.44
CA SER A 9 12.20 1.37 7.31
C SER A 9 11.57 2.59 7.99
N THR A 10 11.67 2.67 9.32
CA THR A 10 11.21 3.85 10.08
C THR A 10 11.97 5.11 9.68
N GLN A 11 13.23 4.99 9.26
CA GLN A 11 14.03 6.12 8.75
C GLN A 11 13.46 6.68 7.44
N LEU A 12 12.95 5.80 6.56
CA LEU A 12 12.30 6.21 5.32
C LEU A 12 11.00 6.96 5.61
N VAL A 13 10.15 6.41 6.49
CA VAL A 13 8.90 7.06 6.90
C VAL A 13 9.19 8.43 7.52
N GLN A 14 10.20 8.51 8.39
CA GLN A 14 10.60 9.78 9.01
C GLN A 14 11.01 10.80 7.94
N ARG A 15 11.82 10.38 6.97
CA ARG A 15 12.27 11.23 5.88
C ARG A 15 11.09 11.75 5.03
N LEU A 16 10.20 10.86 4.60
CA LEU A 16 8.99 11.21 3.83
C LEU A 16 8.11 12.24 4.55
N LEU A 17 7.95 12.11 5.86
CA LEU A 17 7.20 13.07 6.66
C LEU A 17 7.93 14.40 6.77
N THR A 18 9.22 14.38 7.13
CA THR A 18 9.99 15.61 7.35
C THR A 18 10.22 16.44 6.10
N GLU A 19 10.27 15.81 4.92
CA GLU A 19 10.37 16.51 3.63
C GLU A 19 9.08 17.26 3.28
N ASN A 20 7.93 16.81 3.81
CA ASN A 20 6.60 17.34 3.50
C ASN A 20 5.99 18.22 4.62
N PHE A 21 6.66 18.37 5.76
CA PHE A 21 6.19 19.31 6.80
C PHE A 21 6.42 20.76 6.36
N GLU A 22 5.38 21.59 6.47
CA GLU A 22 5.49 23.03 6.17
C GLU A 22 6.47 23.74 7.12
N ASP A 23 6.40 23.45 8.42
CA ASP A 23 7.35 23.96 9.41
C ASP A 23 8.48 22.95 9.65
N LYS A 24 9.72 23.35 9.35
CA LYS A 24 10.96 22.57 9.55
C LYS A 24 11.28 22.27 11.02
N LYS A 25 10.63 22.96 11.97
CA LYS A 25 10.75 22.68 13.41
C LYS A 25 9.82 21.55 13.86
N THR A 26 8.88 21.12 13.03
CA THR A 26 7.99 20.00 13.34
C THR A 26 8.81 18.74 13.64
N ARG A 27 8.42 18.03 14.70
CA ARG A 27 9.05 16.78 15.15
C ARG A 27 7.95 15.75 15.37
N ILE A 28 8.29 14.48 15.14
CA ILE A 28 7.42 13.34 15.40
C ILE A 28 8.05 12.46 16.47
N SER A 29 7.24 11.96 17.40
CA SER A 29 7.70 11.05 18.44
C SER A 29 7.95 9.65 17.85
N GLN A 30 8.84 8.86 18.46
CA GLN A 30 9.13 7.51 17.99
C GLN A 30 7.88 6.59 17.96
N PRO A 31 6.97 6.62 18.96
CA PRO A 31 5.74 5.84 18.90
C PRO A 31 4.83 6.25 17.74
N ALA A 32 4.66 7.56 17.48
CA ALA A 32 3.87 8.04 16.36
C ALA A 32 4.48 7.63 15.02
N LEU A 33 5.81 7.69 14.89
CA LEU A 33 6.52 7.22 13.70
C LEU A 33 6.27 5.73 13.43
N ASN A 34 6.25 4.89 14.48
CA ASN A 34 5.92 3.47 14.35
C ASN A 34 4.47 3.26 13.88
N VAL A 35 3.53 4.07 14.35
CA VAL A 35 2.12 4.02 13.90
C VAL A 35 2.01 4.41 12.44
N VAL A 36 2.67 5.49 12.01
CA VAL A 36 2.66 5.90 10.58
C VAL A 36 3.26 4.80 9.70
N ARG A 37 4.33 4.14 10.15
CA ARG A 37 4.91 2.98 9.43
C ARG A 37 3.87 1.88 9.22
N GLU A 38 3.13 1.49 10.26
CA GLU A 38 2.09 0.47 10.12
C GLU A 38 0.92 0.95 9.25
N TYR A 39 0.52 2.23 9.37
CA TYR A 39 -0.49 2.83 8.51
C TYR A 39 -0.08 2.76 7.02
N THR A 40 1.15 3.15 6.67
CA THR A 40 1.67 3.02 5.30
C THR A 40 1.72 1.57 4.83
N LYS A 41 2.12 0.63 5.72
CA LYS A 41 2.09 -0.80 5.41
C LYS A 41 0.66 -1.27 5.06
N ILE A 42 -0.33 -0.87 5.85
CA ILE A 42 -1.73 -1.24 5.63
C ILE A 42 -2.25 -0.63 4.33
N PHE A 43 -2.00 0.65 4.08
CA PHE A 43 -2.38 1.33 2.84
C PHE A 43 -1.90 0.59 1.58
N VAL A 44 -0.62 0.22 1.53
CA VAL A 44 -0.05 -0.50 0.36
C VAL A 44 -0.64 -1.91 0.23
N ARG A 45 -0.86 -2.61 1.35
CA ARG A 45 -1.46 -3.96 1.30
C ARG A 45 -2.91 -3.91 0.84
N GLU A 46 -3.70 -2.94 1.31
CA GLU A 46 -5.07 -2.74 0.86
C GLU A 46 -5.13 -2.44 -0.64
N ALA A 47 -4.25 -1.58 -1.15
CA ALA A 47 -4.17 -1.30 -2.58
C ALA A 47 -3.95 -2.57 -3.42
N ILE A 48 -2.98 -3.41 -3.02
CA ILE A 48 -2.66 -4.67 -3.71
C ILE A 48 -3.82 -5.67 -3.62
N TRP A 49 -4.40 -5.84 -2.42
CA TRP A 49 -5.47 -6.80 -2.19
C TRP A 49 -6.74 -6.44 -2.96
N ARG A 50 -7.12 -5.16 -2.98
CA ARG A 50 -8.30 -4.69 -3.71
C ARG A 50 -8.09 -4.77 -5.22
N ALA A 51 -6.90 -4.46 -5.73
CA ALA A 51 -6.59 -4.63 -7.15
C ALA A 51 -6.68 -6.10 -7.58
N ALA A 52 -6.15 -7.01 -6.75
CA ALA A 52 -6.27 -8.45 -6.99
C ALA A 52 -7.72 -8.94 -6.94
N ALA A 53 -8.55 -8.38 -6.06
CA ALA A 53 -9.97 -8.70 -5.97
C ALA A 53 -10.73 -8.27 -7.24
N ILE A 54 -10.52 -7.04 -7.72
CA ILE A 54 -11.11 -6.53 -8.96
C ILE A 54 -10.76 -7.44 -10.14
N ARG A 55 -9.48 -7.76 -10.33
CA ARG A 55 -9.05 -8.64 -11.42
C ARG A 55 -9.69 -10.03 -11.35
N LYS A 56 -9.85 -10.57 -10.14
CA LYS A 56 -10.52 -11.86 -9.92
C LYS A 56 -12.00 -11.81 -10.28
N GLU A 57 -12.69 -10.71 -9.96
CA GLU A 57 -14.10 -10.50 -10.30
C GLU A 57 -14.31 -10.37 -11.82
N GLU A 58 -13.39 -9.69 -12.51
CA GLU A 58 -13.46 -9.49 -13.96
C GLU A 58 -13.01 -10.73 -14.77
N GLY A 59 -12.16 -11.58 -14.19
CA GLY A 59 -11.52 -12.71 -14.89
C GLY A 59 -12.37 -13.99 -15.06
N GLY A 60 -13.55 -14.10 -14.43
CA GLY A 60 -14.45 -15.26 -14.53
C GLY A 60 -13.88 -16.61 -14.04
N GLU A 61 -14.74 -17.54 -13.62
CA GLU A 61 -14.38 -18.84 -13.00
C GLU A 61 -13.52 -19.81 -13.86
N GLY A 62 -13.16 -19.44 -15.09
CA GLY A 62 -12.38 -20.28 -16.03
C GLY A 62 -10.94 -19.81 -16.34
N GLY A 63 -10.54 -18.60 -15.96
CA GLY A 63 -9.24 -18.01 -16.37
C GLY A 63 -8.05 -18.39 -15.50
N LEU A 64 -8.30 -18.98 -14.33
CA LEU A 64 -7.33 -19.04 -13.22
C LEU A 64 -6.34 -20.21 -13.26
N LYS A 65 -6.25 -20.97 -14.37
CA LYS A 65 -5.39 -22.16 -14.36
C LYS A 65 -3.94 -21.89 -14.78
N ASN A 66 -3.65 -20.92 -15.66
CA ASN A 66 -2.31 -20.81 -16.27
C ASN A 66 -1.84 -19.40 -16.69
N MET A 67 -2.59 -18.32 -16.47
CA MET A 67 -2.07 -16.96 -16.70
C MET A 67 -1.49 -16.43 -15.40
N SER A 68 -0.21 -16.08 -15.41
CA SER A 68 0.45 -15.39 -14.31
C SER A 68 -0.45 -14.27 -13.78
N ALA A 69 -0.84 -14.40 -12.51
CA ALA A 69 -1.66 -13.46 -11.75
C ALA A 69 -0.93 -12.12 -11.56
N PHE A 70 -0.72 -11.42 -12.66
CA PHE A 70 -0.08 -10.12 -12.70
C PHE A 70 -1.16 -9.05 -12.57
N LEU A 71 -0.95 -8.10 -11.65
CA LEU A 71 -1.83 -6.95 -11.52
C LEU A 71 -1.47 -5.93 -12.60
N GLU A 72 -2.48 -5.42 -13.27
CA GLU A 72 -2.34 -4.36 -14.28
C GLU A 72 -2.61 -3.00 -13.63
N VAL A 73 -2.21 -1.92 -14.30
CA VAL A 73 -2.35 -0.56 -13.75
C VAL A 73 -3.83 -0.18 -13.66
N GLU A 74 -4.61 -0.65 -14.63
CA GLU A 74 -6.05 -0.47 -14.74
C GLU A 74 -6.80 -1.07 -13.53
N ASP A 75 -6.30 -2.16 -12.95
CA ASP A 75 -6.87 -2.76 -11.75
C ASP A 75 -6.77 -1.80 -10.55
N LEU A 76 -5.66 -1.07 -10.44
CA LEU A 76 -5.43 -0.06 -9.40
C LEU A 76 -6.17 1.26 -9.68
N GLU A 77 -6.28 1.67 -10.94
CA GLU A 77 -6.98 2.90 -11.31
C GLU A 77 -8.47 2.83 -10.99
N LYS A 78 -9.11 1.67 -11.17
CA LYS A 78 -10.53 1.45 -10.85
C LYS A 78 -10.85 1.64 -9.38
N LEU A 79 -9.92 1.34 -8.48
CA LEU A 79 -10.12 1.47 -7.03
C LEU A 79 -9.52 2.74 -6.42
N ALA A 80 -8.72 3.51 -7.19
CA ALA A 80 -7.95 4.63 -6.68
C ALA A 80 -8.81 5.65 -5.91
N ALA A 81 -9.99 6.00 -6.44
CA ALA A 81 -10.90 6.93 -5.79
C ALA A 81 -11.38 6.43 -4.42
N GLN A 82 -11.81 5.17 -4.33
CA GLN A 82 -12.28 4.60 -3.07
C GLN A 82 -11.14 4.40 -2.07
N LEU A 83 -9.97 3.95 -2.53
CA LEU A 83 -8.79 3.79 -1.68
C LEU A 83 -8.34 5.12 -1.06
N LEU A 84 -8.39 6.21 -1.82
CA LEU A 84 -8.04 7.54 -1.30
C LEU A 84 -9.12 8.12 -0.36
N LEU A 85 -10.37 7.67 -0.43
CA LEU A 85 -11.44 8.10 0.48
C LEU A 85 -11.44 7.35 1.81
N ASP A 86 -10.92 6.11 1.83
CA ASP A 86 -10.82 5.29 3.03
C ASP A 86 -9.65 5.70 3.95
N PHE A 87 -8.71 6.50 3.45
CA PHE A 87 -7.43 6.85 4.10
C PHE A 87 -7.25 8.35 4.29
#